data_AF-A0A6N4GX63-F1
#
_entry.id   AF-A0A6N4GX63-F1
#
_cell.length_a   1.000
_cell.length_b   1.000
_cell.length_c   1.000
_cell.angle_alpha   90.00
_cell.angle_beta   90.00
_cell.angle_gamma   90.00
#
_symmetry.space_group_name_H-M   'P 1'
#
loop_
_entity.id
_entity.type
_entity.pdbx_description
1 polymer ?
#
loop_
_entity_poly.entity_id
_entity_poly.type
_entity_poly.pdbx_seq_one_letter_code
_entity_poly.pdbx_strand_id
1 'polypeptide(L)'
;MIHQKKSIWNLYNKKIPPLEVDKLIKQNNYTRYAGKFLDGESYASFEIAHKWEEYITPRPYFWDKRTDIVFAWDTANVDEDAIVHEIIRQPIAVYGDTFFGTCSPQIPEEYRKNLSPKIKSLLECSKESDNPIVVAYTLK
;
A
#
# COMPACT_ATOMS: atom_id res chain seq x y z
N MET A 1 16.32 10.41 -7.09
CA MET A 1 16.07 10.65 -5.65
C MET A 1 14.69 11.25 -5.52
N ILE A 2 13.75 10.56 -4.87
CA ILE A 2 12.39 11.07 -4.68
C ILE A 2 12.44 12.20 -3.65
N HIS A 3 12.19 13.45 -4.09
CA HIS A 3 12.21 14.62 -3.20
C HIS A 3 10.80 15.19 -3.01
N GLN A 4 10.24 14.97 -1.81
CA GLN A 4 8.92 15.52 -1.47
C GLN A 4 9.08 16.90 -0.84
N LYS A 5 8.44 17.92 -1.44
CA LYS A 5 8.50 19.31 -0.95
C LYS A 5 8.05 19.43 0.51
N LYS A 6 7.02 18.70 0.92
CA LYS A 6 6.45 18.71 2.28
C LYS A 6 6.80 17.45 3.08
N SER A 7 8.03 16.95 2.98
CA SER A 7 8.48 15.88 3.86
C SER A 7 8.86 16.41 5.24
N ILE A 8 8.47 15.70 6.31
CA ILE A 8 8.99 15.91 7.67
C ILE A 8 10.52 15.75 7.70
N TRP A 9 11.09 14.92 6.80
CA TRP A 9 12.53 14.79 6.65
C TRP A 9 13.22 16.11 6.34
N ASN A 10 12.58 17.03 5.62
CA ASN A 10 13.17 18.36 5.32
C ASN A 10 13.34 19.22 6.59
N LEU A 11 12.75 18.82 7.71
CA LEU A 11 12.83 19.50 9.01
C LEU A 11 13.71 18.78 10.02
N TYR A 12 14.52 17.79 9.60
CA TYR A 12 15.32 16.92 10.49
C TYR A 12 16.19 17.68 11.51
N ASN A 13 16.80 18.81 11.10
CA ASN A 13 17.63 19.64 11.98
C ASN A 13 16.86 20.34 13.11
N LYS A 14 15.54 20.51 12.97
CA LYS A 14 14.71 21.24 13.95
C LYS A 14 14.30 20.40 15.16
N LYS A 15 14.54 19.08 15.15
CA LYS A 15 14.21 18.14 16.24
C LYS A 15 12.77 18.30 16.75
N ILE A 16 11.81 18.38 15.82
CA ILE A 16 10.39 18.60 16.10
C ILE A 16 9.83 17.40 16.89
N PRO A 17 9.09 17.61 17.99
CA PRO A 17 8.52 16.51 18.77
C PRO A 17 7.38 15.79 18.01
N PRO A 18 7.10 14.51 18.31
CA PRO A 18 6.10 13.72 17.59
C PRO A 18 4.72 14.37 17.48
N LEU A 19 4.22 15.02 18.55
CA LEU A 19 2.92 15.70 18.53
C LEU A 19 2.86 16.86 17.54
N GLU A 20 3.97 17.57 17.32
CA GLU A 20 4.02 18.63 16.33
C GLU A 20 4.19 18.09 14.91
N VAL A 21 4.89 16.96 14.74
CA VAL A 21 4.90 16.23 13.47
C VAL A 21 3.48 15.84 13.05
N ASP A 22 2.67 15.34 13.97
CA ASP A 22 1.29 14.98 13.69
C ASP A 22 0.44 16.19 13.28
N LYS A 23 0.63 17.35 13.93
CA LYS A 23 -0.02 18.61 13.53
C LYS A 23 0.39 19.01 12.11
N LEU A 24 1.68 18.97 11.78
CA LEU A 24 2.18 19.31 10.44
C LEU A 24 1.57 18.41 9.36
N ILE A 25 1.42 17.11 9.63
CA ILE A 25 0.79 16.17 8.71
C ILE A 25 -0.71 16.49 8.56
N LYS A 26 -1.44 16.63 9.68
CA LYS A 26 -2.92 16.83 9.68
C LYS A 26 -3.39 18.21 9.21
N GLN A 27 -2.59 19.25 9.45
CA GLN A 27 -3.00 20.65 9.24
C GLN A 27 -2.29 21.29 8.04
N ASN A 28 -1.06 20.86 7.73
CA ASN A 28 -0.24 21.48 6.70
C ASN A 28 0.10 20.54 5.54
N ASN A 29 -0.46 19.32 5.52
CA ASN A 29 -0.24 18.28 4.51
C ASN A 29 1.25 17.91 4.36
N TYR A 30 1.97 17.85 5.48
CA TYR A 30 3.27 17.20 5.49
C TYR A 30 3.14 15.68 5.40
N THR A 31 4.21 15.01 4.98
CA THR A 31 4.31 13.57 4.84
C THR A 31 5.50 13.02 5.64
N ARG A 32 5.38 11.79 6.13
CA ARG A 32 6.46 11.09 6.85
C ARG A 32 6.62 9.68 6.30
N TYR A 33 7.84 9.16 6.24
CA TYR A 33 8.05 7.74 5.98
C TYR A 33 7.35 6.89 7.05
N ALA A 34 6.64 5.84 6.63
CA ALA A 34 5.80 5.03 7.53
C ALA A 34 6.46 3.72 7.98
N GLY A 35 7.73 3.48 7.65
CA GLY A 35 8.51 2.39 8.24
C GLY A 35 8.68 1.15 7.36
N LYS A 36 8.03 1.08 6.19
CA LYS A 36 8.13 -0.07 5.29
C LYS A 36 8.74 0.29 3.94
N PHE A 37 9.74 -0.50 3.54
CA PHE A 37 10.41 -0.42 2.24
C PHE A 37 10.73 -1.84 1.78
N LEU A 38 10.24 -2.22 0.60
CA LEU A 38 10.46 -3.51 -0.05
C LEU A 38 11.15 -3.25 -1.38
N ASP A 39 12.40 -3.68 -1.51
CA ASP A 39 13.22 -3.46 -2.71
C ASP A 39 13.20 -4.71 -3.59
N GLY A 40 12.64 -4.59 -4.81
CA GLY A 40 12.71 -5.59 -5.86
C GLY A 40 13.85 -5.33 -6.83
N GLU A 41 13.85 -5.91 -8.03
CA GLU A 41 14.88 -5.66 -9.04
C GLU A 41 14.59 -4.37 -9.83
N SER A 42 13.42 -4.30 -10.47
CA SER A 42 12.92 -3.18 -11.25
C SER A 42 12.04 -2.23 -10.44
N TYR A 43 11.39 -2.73 -9.38
CA TYR A 43 10.44 -1.95 -8.59
C TYR A 43 10.84 -1.88 -7.11
N ALA A 44 10.37 -0.85 -6.42
CA ALA A 44 10.38 -0.80 -4.96
C ALA A 44 9.01 -0.38 -4.43
N SER A 45 8.56 -0.97 -3.33
CA SER A 45 7.35 -0.55 -2.61
C SER A 45 7.71 0.12 -1.30
N PHE A 46 7.04 1.21 -0.95
CA PHE A 46 7.30 1.93 0.28
C PHE A 46 6.06 2.67 0.77
N GLU A 47 5.99 2.92 2.08
CA GLU A 47 4.82 3.56 2.67
C GLU A 47 5.12 4.99 3.15
N ILE A 48 4.19 5.89 2.86
CA ILE A 48 4.22 7.27 3.32
C ILE A 48 2.96 7.56 4.13
N ALA A 49 3.16 8.03 5.35
CA ALA A 49 2.13 8.51 6.23
C ALA A 49 1.62 9.87 5.74
N HIS A 50 0.30 9.96 5.61
CA HIS A 50 -0.43 11.15 5.20
C HIS A 50 -1.68 11.32 6.07
N LYS A 51 -2.31 12.49 6.00
CA LYS A 51 -3.61 12.70 6.62
C LYS A 51 -4.68 11.89 5.87
N TRP A 52 -5.46 11.12 6.62
CA TRP A 52 -6.72 10.54 6.16
C TRP A 52 -7.79 10.91 7.17
N GLU A 53 -8.67 11.83 6.79
CA GLU A 53 -9.65 12.46 7.69
C GLU A 53 -8.99 13.05 8.96
N GLU A 54 -9.30 12.51 10.13
CA GLU A 54 -8.74 12.88 11.43
C GLU A 54 -7.51 12.05 11.83
N TYR A 55 -7.19 11.01 11.06
CA TYR A 55 -6.10 10.06 11.30
C TYR A 55 -4.87 10.35 10.45
N ILE A 56 -3.78 9.69 10.80
CA ILE A 56 -2.57 9.61 9.98
C ILE A 56 -2.41 8.16 9.58
N THR A 57 -2.48 7.86 8.29
CA THR A 57 -2.44 6.49 7.78
C THR A 57 -1.30 6.31 6.78
N PRO A 58 -0.64 5.14 6.77
CA PRO A 58 0.30 4.79 5.73
C PRO A 58 -0.43 4.58 4.40
N ARG A 59 0.10 5.14 3.32
CA ARG A 59 -0.28 4.82 1.94
C ARG A 59 0.90 4.14 1.25
N PRO A 60 0.71 2.99 0.60
CA PRO A 60 1.74 2.38 -0.23
C PRO A 60 1.95 3.17 -1.50
N TYR A 61 3.22 3.21 -1.89
CA TYR A 61 3.69 3.70 -3.17
C TYR A 61 4.54 2.62 -3.81
N PHE A 62 4.59 2.64 -5.13
CA PHE A 62 5.47 1.81 -5.93
C PHE A 62 6.31 2.71 -6.82
N TRP A 63 7.61 2.53 -6.78
CA TRP A 63 8.56 3.22 -7.64
C TRP A 63 9.05 2.24 -8.70
N ASP A 64 8.84 2.58 -9.97
CA ASP A 64 9.50 1.91 -11.09
C ASP A 64 10.88 2.55 -11.28
N LYS A 65 11.92 1.81 -10.93
CA LYS A 65 13.31 2.27 -10.96
C LYS A 65 13.83 2.48 -12.39
N ARG A 66 13.17 1.89 -13.39
CA ARG A 66 13.57 1.97 -14.80
C ARG A 66 13.09 3.26 -15.44
N THR A 67 11.92 3.74 -15.04
CA THR A 67 11.28 4.94 -15.60
C THR A 67 11.32 6.14 -14.65
N ASP A 68 11.71 5.94 -13.40
CA ASP A 68 11.67 6.91 -12.31
C ASP A 68 10.26 7.45 -12.01
N ILE A 69 9.23 6.63 -12.27
CA ILE A 69 7.82 6.97 -12.02
C ILE A 69 7.38 6.36 -10.70
N VAL A 70 6.61 7.13 -9.92
CA VAL A 70 6.02 6.70 -8.65
C VAL A 70 4.51 6.63 -8.77
N PHE A 71 3.95 5.46 -8.47
CA PHE A 71 2.52 5.18 -8.41
C PHE A 71 2.06 5.12 -6.97
N ALA A 72 0.90 5.69 -6.67
CA ALA A 72 0.25 5.54 -5.37
C ALA A 72 -0.76 4.40 -5.43
N TRP A 73 -0.76 3.53 -4.42
CA TRP A 73 -1.85 2.59 -4.21
C TRP A 73 -2.99 3.35 -3.52
N ASP A 74 -3.86 3.97 -4.33
CA ASP A 74 -4.97 4.78 -3.83
C ASP A 74 -6.16 3.89 -3.46
N THR A 75 -6.47 3.83 -2.16
CA THR A 75 -7.66 3.13 -1.64
C THR A 75 -8.81 4.08 -1.36
N ALA A 76 -8.66 5.39 -1.57
CA ALA A 76 -9.69 6.39 -1.30
C ALA A 76 -10.54 6.72 -2.54
N ASN A 77 -10.00 6.51 -3.74
CA ASN A 77 -10.68 6.74 -5.03
C ASN A 77 -10.64 5.46 -5.86
N VAL A 78 -11.28 4.41 -5.36
CA VAL A 78 -11.31 3.09 -6.02
C VAL A 78 -12.54 3.06 -6.94
N ASP A 79 -12.30 2.91 -8.24
CA ASP A 79 -13.36 2.54 -9.19
C ASP A 79 -13.92 1.15 -8.80
N GLU A 80 -15.17 0.83 -9.10
CA GLU A 80 -15.76 -0.47 -8.74
C GLU A 80 -14.93 -1.65 -9.28
N ASP A 81 -14.25 -1.46 -10.42
CA ASP A 81 -13.36 -2.45 -11.04
C ASP A 81 -11.99 -2.58 -10.32
N ALA A 82 -11.61 -1.62 -9.48
CA ALA A 82 -10.34 -1.57 -8.75
C ALA A 82 -10.43 -2.07 -7.29
N ILE A 83 -11.60 -2.59 -6.88
CA ILE A 83 -11.85 -3.19 -5.54
C ILE A 83 -10.83 -4.29 -5.17
N VAL A 84 -10.12 -4.87 -6.16
CA VAL A 84 -9.01 -5.80 -5.93
C VAL A 84 -7.98 -5.25 -4.93
N HIS A 85 -7.76 -3.94 -4.88
CA HIS A 85 -6.87 -3.28 -3.91
C HIS A 85 -7.37 -3.32 -2.46
N GLU A 86 -8.68 -3.46 -2.25
CA GLU A 86 -9.28 -3.66 -0.91
C GLU A 86 -9.26 -5.14 -0.50
N ILE A 87 -9.31 -6.02 -1.50
CA ILE A 87 -9.28 -7.48 -1.31
C ILE A 87 -7.86 -7.98 -1.05
N ILE A 88 -6.91 -7.62 -1.91
CA ILE A 88 -5.51 -8.01 -1.80
C ILE A 88 -4.80 -6.93 -1.00
N ARG A 89 -4.33 -7.31 0.18
CA ARG A 89 -3.57 -6.43 1.06
C ARG A 89 -2.26 -5.99 0.42
N GLN A 90 -1.83 -4.83 0.88
CA GLN A 90 -0.55 -4.20 0.55
C GLN A 90 0.61 -5.21 0.69
N PRO A 91 1.68 -5.08 -0.11
CA PRO A 91 2.71 -6.11 -0.19
C PRO A 91 3.43 -6.25 1.14
N ILE A 92 3.59 -7.47 1.66
CA ILE A 92 4.31 -7.76 2.91
C ILE A 92 5.73 -8.28 2.66
N ALA A 93 6.00 -8.78 1.46
CA ALA A 93 7.31 -9.28 1.04
C ALA A 93 7.51 -9.10 -0.46
N VAL A 94 8.76 -9.22 -0.91
CA VAL A 94 9.16 -9.17 -2.32
C VAL A 94 10.26 -10.21 -2.58
N TYR A 95 10.22 -10.84 -3.75
CA TYR A 95 11.27 -11.72 -4.27
C TYR A 95 11.44 -11.47 -5.78
N GLY A 96 12.62 -11.01 -6.20
CA GLY A 96 12.80 -10.42 -7.53
C GLY A 96 11.85 -9.24 -7.72
N ASP A 97 11.04 -9.26 -8.77
CA ASP A 97 9.95 -8.28 -9.00
C ASP A 97 8.55 -8.79 -8.63
N THR A 98 8.48 -9.89 -7.87
CA THR A 98 7.21 -10.46 -7.39
C THR A 98 6.93 -9.98 -5.97
N PHE A 99 5.84 -9.24 -5.81
CA PHE A 99 5.33 -8.83 -4.51
C PHE A 99 4.35 -9.87 -3.97
N PHE A 100 4.35 -10.04 -2.65
CA PHE A 100 3.44 -10.94 -1.95
C PHE A 100 2.56 -10.14 -1.01
N GLY A 101 1.25 -10.26 -1.16
CA GLY A 101 0.25 -9.77 -0.23
C GLY A 101 -0.58 -10.92 0.32
N THR A 102 -1.63 -10.59 1.05
CA THR A 102 -2.61 -11.57 1.54
C THR A 102 -4.02 -11.14 1.19
N CYS A 103 -4.94 -12.09 1.08
CA CYS A 103 -6.37 -11.80 1.05
C CYS A 103 -7.11 -12.71 2.04
N SER A 104 -8.20 -12.18 2.59
CA SER A 104 -9.04 -12.95 3.53
C SER A 104 -9.91 -13.95 2.76
N PRO A 105 -10.15 -15.17 3.28
CA PRO A 105 -11.14 -16.07 2.69
C PRO A 105 -12.58 -15.51 2.77
N GLN A 106 -12.84 -14.51 3.62
CA GLN A 106 -14.16 -13.92 3.87
C GLN A 106 -14.60 -12.89 2.83
N ILE A 107 -14.01 -12.85 1.63
CA ILE A 107 -14.38 -11.84 0.62
C ILE A 107 -15.84 -12.07 0.19
N PRO A 108 -16.72 -11.06 0.33
CA PRO A 108 -18.10 -11.10 -0.17
C PRO A 108 -18.16 -11.49 -1.65
N GLU A 109 -19.17 -12.28 -2.02
CA GLU A 109 -19.31 -12.85 -3.37
C GLU A 109 -19.37 -11.77 -4.46
N GLU A 110 -20.02 -10.64 -4.16
CA GLU A 110 -20.13 -9.47 -5.05
C GLU A 110 -18.77 -8.86 -5.44
N TYR A 111 -17.76 -8.97 -4.58
CA TYR A 111 -16.40 -8.48 -4.83
C TYR A 111 -15.54 -9.53 -5.53
N ARG A 112 -15.95 -10.81 -5.53
CA ARG A 112 -15.20 -11.87 -6.20
C ARG A 112 -15.20 -11.69 -7.71
N LYS A 113 -16.20 -11.04 -8.31
CA LYS A 113 -16.31 -10.86 -9.78
C LYS A 113 -15.04 -10.30 -10.42
N ASN A 114 -14.33 -9.41 -9.72
CA ASN A 114 -13.13 -8.72 -10.18
C ASN A 114 -11.82 -9.52 -9.94
N LEU A 115 -11.89 -10.68 -9.30
CA LEU A 115 -10.72 -11.51 -9.01
C LEU A 115 -10.38 -12.46 -10.15
N SER A 116 -9.09 -12.84 -10.22
CA SER A 116 -8.62 -13.85 -11.16
C SER A 116 -9.31 -15.21 -10.91
N PRO A 117 -9.54 -16.03 -11.95
CA PRO A 117 -10.15 -17.36 -11.79
C PRO A 117 -9.44 -18.24 -10.75
N LYS A 118 -8.11 -18.12 -10.64
CA LYS A 118 -7.30 -18.87 -9.68
C LYS A 118 -7.57 -18.48 -8.23
N ILE A 119 -7.78 -17.18 -7.95
CA ILE A 119 -8.13 -16.73 -6.60
C ILE A 119 -9.58 -17.12 -6.29
N LYS A 120 -10.50 -16.98 -7.26
CA LYS A 120 -11.90 -17.41 -7.10
C LYS A 120 -12.01 -18.88 -6.70
N SER A 121 -11.32 -19.78 -7.41
CA SER A 121 -11.36 -21.22 -7.09
C SER A 121 -10.79 -21.54 -5.71
N LEU A 122 -9.79 -20.79 -5.24
CA LEU A 122 -9.28 -20.94 -3.87
C LEU A 122 -10.32 -20.48 -2.85
N LEU A 123 -10.99 -19.35 -3.09
CA LEU A 123 -12.02 -18.82 -2.19
C LEU A 123 -13.27 -19.71 -2.10
N GLU A 124 -13.64 -20.39 -3.18
CA GLU A 124 -14.75 -21.35 -3.20
C GLU A 124 -14.48 -22.58 -2.32
N CYS A 125 -13.21 -22.96 -2.19
CA CYS A 125 -12.79 -24.10 -1.37
C CYS A 125 -12.32 -23.70 0.04
N SER A 126 -12.29 -22.40 0.35
CA SER A 126 -11.83 -21.87 1.64
C SER A 126 -13.00 -21.65 2.59
N LYS A 127 -12.75 -21.87 3.89
CA LYS A 127 -13.68 -21.57 4.99
C LYS A 127 -13.23 -20.31 5.71
N GLU A 128 -14.16 -19.72 6.46
CA GLU A 128 -13.90 -18.54 7.29
C GLU A 128 -12.77 -18.78 8.32
N SER A 129 -12.64 -20.01 8.81
CA SER A 129 -11.62 -20.43 9.77
C SER A 129 -10.23 -20.62 9.18
N ASP A 130 -10.09 -20.57 7.85
CA ASP A 130 -8.83 -20.86 7.18
C ASP A 130 -7.86 -19.68 7.27
N ASN A 131 -6.57 -19.99 7.13
CA ASN A 131 -5.54 -18.96 7.10
C ASN A 131 -5.73 -18.01 5.89
N PRO A 132 -5.27 -16.75 5.99
CA PRO A 132 -5.24 -15.85 4.85
C PRO A 132 -4.52 -16.46 3.65
N ILE A 133 -5.08 -16.25 2.45
CA ILE A 133 -4.49 -16.72 1.20
C ILE A 133 -3.34 -15.77 0.84
N VAL A 134 -2.16 -16.34 0.58
CA VAL A 134 -1.02 -15.56 0.06
C VAL A 134 -1.21 -15.34 -1.44
N VAL A 135 -1.11 -14.09 -1.88
CA VAL A 135 -1.26 -13.71 -3.28
C VAL A 135 0.04 -13.10 -3.78
N ALA A 136 0.57 -13.66 -4.87
CA ALA A 136 1.74 -13.12 -5.57
C ALA A 136 1.28 -12.26 -6.76
N TYR A 137 1.84 -11.07 -6.90
CA TYR A 137 1.55 -10.15 -7.99
C TYR A 137 2.77 -9.35 -8.42
N THR A 138 2.79 -8.94 -9.68
CA THR A 138 3.83 -8.11 -10.29
C THR A 138 3.18 -6.84 -10.84
N LEU A 139 3.91 -5.73 -10.81
CA LEU A 139 3.53 -4.54 -11.56
C LEU A 139 3.86 -4.77 -13.04
N LYS A 140 3.00 -4.30 -13.94
CA LYS A 140 3.21 -4.36 -15.40
C LYS A 140 3.36 -2.96 -15.95
#